data_AF-A0A662VP12-F1
#
_entry.id   AF-A0A662VP12-F1
#
_cell.length_a   1.000
_cell.length_b   1.000
_cell.length_c   1.000
_cell.angle_alpha   90.00
_cell.angle_beta   90.00
_cell.angle_gamma   90.00
#
_symmetry.space_group_name_H-M   'P 1'
#
loop_
_entity.id
_entity.type
_entity.pdbx_description
1 polymer ?
#
loop_
_entity_poly.entity_id
_entity_poly.type
_entity_poly.pdbx_seq_one_letter_code
_entity_poly.pdbx_strand_id
1 'polypeptide(L)' 'MGKKGNGAKKYLAGEVDFGILGKKQAYLFRNEKRDKNSNQPHYRLLIKEGDGWREVGCFWVRESKPKETEEEIDLSR' A
#
# COMPACT_ATOMS: atom_id res chain seq x y z
N MET A 1 -28.05 -13.67 -15.61
CA MET A 1 -27.43 -12.34 -15.33
C MET A 1 -26.99 -12.30 -13.87
N GLY A 2 -25.75 -12.70 -13.57
CA GLY A 2 -25.24 -12.70 -12.21
C GLY A 2 -24.82 -11.30 -11.78
N LYS A 3 -25.47 -10.74 -10.75
CA LYS A 3 -25.02 -9.51 -10.08
C LYS A 3 -23.64 -9.78 -9.47
N LYS A 4 -22.58 -9.27 -10.11
CA LYS A 4 -21.25 -9.11 -9.47
C LYS A 4 -21.47 -8.24 -8.24
N GLY A 5 -21.46 -8.85 -7.05
CA GLY A 5 -21.43 -8.10 -5.80
C GLY A 5 -20.27 -7.13 -5.87
N ASN A 6 -20.54 -5.84 -5.61
CA ASN A 6 -19.50 -4.87 -5.30
C ASN A 6 -18.79 -5.39 -4.05
N GLY A 7 -17.75 -6.20 -4.23
CA GLY A 7 -16.90 -6.68 -3.15
C GLY A 7 -16.44 -5.45 -2.39
N ALA A 8 -16.78 -5.38 -1.11
CA ALA A 8 -16.37 -4.28 -0.24
C ALA A 8 -14.86 -4.06 -0.45
N LYS A 9 -14.48 -2.87 -0.93
CA LYS A 9 -13.07 -2.57 -1.21
C LYS A 9 -12.30 -2.79 0.07
N LYS A 10 -11.35 -3.73 0.05
CA LYS A 10 -10.48 -3.99 1.19
C LYS A 10 -9.53 -2.81 1.35
N TYR A 11 -9.56 -2.17 2.50
CA TYR A 11 -8.68 -1.08 2.88
C TYR A 11 -8.05 -1.39 4.24
N LEU A 12 -6.86 -0.85 4.48
CA LEU A 12 -6.26 -0.84 5.80
C LEU A 12 -6.66 0.46 6.48
N ALA A 13 -7.12 0.41 7.72
CA ALA A 13 -7.47 1.58 8.50
C ALA A 13 -6.73 1.55 9.84
N GLY A 14 -6.29 2.71 10.30
CA GLY A 14 -5.60 2.85 11.58
C GLY A 14 -5.34 4.30 11.92
N GLU A 15 -4.81 4.53 13.11
CA GLU A 15 -4.33 5.84 13.52
C GLU A 15 -2.88 6.02 13.07
N VAL A 16 -2.59 7.16 12.42
CA VAL A 16 -1.25 7.52 11.97
C VAL A 16 -0.89 8.86 12.61
N ASP A 17 0.31 8.91 13.18
CA ASP A 17 0.89 10.15 13.70
C ASP A 17 1.59 10.89 12.56
N PHE A 18 1.07 12.07 12.21
CA PHE A 18 1.62 12.94 11.18
C PHE A 18 2.55 14.02 11.76
N GLY A 19 3.07 13.82 12.98
CA GLY A 19 3.99 14.74 13.65
C GLY A 19 3.29 16.04 14.03
N ILE A 20 3.68 17.15 13.41
CA ILE A 20 3.12 18.49 13.72
C ILE A 20 1.60 18.58 13.46
N LEU A 21 1.05 17.68 12.65
CA LEU A 21 -0.38 17.61 12.34
C LEU A 21 -1.16 16.70 13.29
N GLY A 22 -0.47 16.08 14.25
CA GLY A 22 -1.01 15.17 15.24
C GLY A 22 -1.45 13.82 14.67
N LYS A 23 -2.16 13.08 15.51
CA LYS A 23 -2.69 11.76 15.17
C LYS A 23 -4.02 11.87 14.46
N LYS A 24 -4.18 11.14 13.36
CA LYS A 24 -5.42 11.11 12.58
C LYS A 24 -5.77 9.69 12.20
N GLN A 25 -7.07 9.41 12.14
CA GLN A 25 -7.58 8.21 11.50
C GLN A 25 -7.28 8.27 10.00
N ALA A 26 -6.51 7.31 9.51
CA ALA A 26 -6.10 7.22 8.12
C ALA A 26 -6.53 5.88 7.51
N TYR A 27 -6.70 5.90 6.19
CA TYR A 27 -7.24 4.81 5.40
C TYR A 27 -6.37 4.62 4.16
N LEU A 28 -5.81 3.43 4.01
CA LEU A 28 -4.93 3.06 2.91
C LEU A 28 -5.70 2.18 1.91
N PHE A 29 -5.84 2.68 0.69
CA PHE A 29 -6.57 2.01 -0.38
C PHE A 29 -5.59 1.55 -1.46
N ARG A 30 -5.81 0.33 -1.97
CA ARG A 30 -5.07 -0.17 -3.14
C ARG A 30 -5.46 0.63 -4.38
N ASN A 31 -4.48 1.04 -5.18
CA ASN A 31 -4.71 1.68 -6.46
C ASN A 31 -5.08 0.62 -7.52
N GLU A 32 -6.38 0.31 -7.60
CA GLU A 32 -6.91 -0.76 -8.47
C GLU A 32 -6.70 -0.50 -9.97
N LYS A 33 -6.63 0.78 -10.36
CA LYS A 33 -6.47 1.20 -11.76
C LYS A 33 -5.00 1.44 -12.14
N ARG A 34 -4.05 0.98 -11.32
CA ARG A 34 -2.63 1.12 -11.60
C ARG A 34 -2.22 0.31 -12.84
N ASP A 35 -1.57 0.96 -13.79
CA ASP A 35 -0.92 0.28 -14.92
C ASP A 35 0.37 -0.41 -14.45
N LYS A 36 0.60 -1.66 -14.87
CA LYS A 36 1.71 -2.50 -14.39
C LYS A 36 3.09 -1.86 -14.57
N ASN A 37 3.30 -1.18 -15.70
CA ASN A 37 4.57 -0.54 -16.07
C ASN A 37 4.58 0.97 -15.80
N SER A 38 3.65 1.48 -15.00
CA SER A 38 3.63 2.90 -14.61
C SER A 38 4.32 3.14 -13.28
N ASN A 39 4.82 4.35 -13.11
CA ASN A 39 5.31 4.86 -11.83
C ASN A 39 4.16 5.27 -10.87
N GLN A 40 2.92 4.88 -11.15
CA GLN A 40 1.80 5.18 -10.26
C GLN A 40 1.96 4.42 -8.93
N PRO A 41 1.50 5.00 -7.81
CA PRO A 41 1.59 4.37 -6.50
C PRO A 41 0.72 3.11 -6.41
N HIS A 42 1.14 2.18 -5.57
CA HIS A 42 0.42 0.94 -5.29
C HIS A 42 -0.74 1.17 -4.34
N TYR A 43 -0.57 2.13 -3.42
CA TYR A 43 -1.58 2.50 -2.44
C TYR A 43 -1.66 4.01 -2.26
N ARG A 44 -2.85 4.49 -1.92
CA ARG A 44 -3.13 5.90 -1.57
C ARG A 44 -3.63 5.98 -0.14
N LEU A 45 -3.10 6.94 0.61
CA LEU A 45 -3.48 7.22 1.98
C LEU A 45 -4.44 8.40 2.01
N LEU A 46 -5.61 8.17 2.58
CA LEU A 46 -6.63 9.18 2.73
C LEU A 46 -6.98 9.36 4.21
N ILE A 47 -7.32 10.58 4.58
CA ILE A 47 -7.92 10.93 5.87
C ILE A 47 -9.31 11.51 5.62
N LYS A 48 -10.17 11.43 6.63
CA LYS A 48 -11.47 12.10 6.61
C LYS A 48 -11.33 13.48 7.23
N GLU A 49 -11.65 14.54 6.49
CA GLU A 49 -11.69 15.92 6.98
C GLU A 49 -13.10 16.48 6.74
N GLY A 50 -13.84 16.67 7.84
CA GLY A 50 -15.27 17.01 7.78
C GLY A 50 -16.06 15.92 7.04
N ASP A 51 -16.81 16.32 6.02
CA ASP A 51 -17.57 15.42 5.15
C ASP A 51 -16.76 14.88 3.96
N GLY A 52 -15.51 15.34 3.81
CA GLY A 52 -14.66 15.03 2.67
C GLY A 52 -13.59 13.98 2.95
N TRP A 53 -13.13 13.35 1.87
CA TRP A 53 -11.90 12.55 1.86
C TRP A 53 -10.76 13.39 1.30
N ARG A 54 -9.61 13.37 1.98
CA ARG A 54 -8.40 14.04 1.53
C ARG A 54 -7.26 13.05 1.39
N GLU A 55 -6.64 13.02 0.22
CA GLU A 55 -5.40 12.26 0.01
C GLU A 55 -4.22 13.01 0.64
N VAL A 56 -3.46 12.30 1.47
CA VAL A 56 -2.32 12.86 2.25
C VAL A 56 -1.02 12.11 2.04
N GLY A 57 -1.03 11.02 1.28
CA GLY A 57 0.17 10.25 1.00
C GLY A 57 -0.06 9.13 0.01
N CYS A 58 1.04 8.55 -0.46
CA CYS A 58 1.02 7.44 -1.38
C CYS A 58 2.21 6.51 -1.13
N PHE A 59 2.03 5.23 -1.43
CA PHE A 59 3.02 4.20 -1.15
C PHE A 59 3.34 3.40 -2.41
N TRP A 60 4.63 3.10 -2.58
CA TRP A 60 5.14 2.16 -3.58
C TRP A 60 5.62 0.91 -2.86
N VAL A 61 5.25 -0.24 -3.39
CA VAL A 61 5.85 -1.49 -2.97
C VAL A 61 7.15 -1.64 -3.75
N ARG A 62 8.28 -1.68 -3.04
CA ARG A 62 9.55 -2.10 -3.63
C ARG A 62 9.56 -3.62 -3.64
N GLU A 63 9.64 -4.21 -4.82
CA GLU A 63 9.88 -5.64 -4.94
C GLU A 63 11.34 -5.89 -4.52
N SER A 64 11.55 -6.49 -3.35
CA SER A 64 12.87 -6.99 -2.98
C SER A 64 13.18 -8.19 -3.86
N LYS A 65 14.27 -8.13 -4.63
CA LYS A 65 14.83 -9.36 -5.21
C LYS A 65 15.18 -10.29 -4.04
N PRO A 66 14.73 -11.56 -4.04
CA PRO A 66 15.21 -12.52 -3.05
C PRO A 66 16.73 -12.52 -3.11
N LYS A 67 17.41 -12.42 -1.95
CA LYS A 67 18.84 -12.67 -1.88
C LYS A 67 19.05 -14.08 -2.38
N GLU A 68 19.84 -14.24 -3.44
CA GLU A 68 20.37 -15.54 -3.83
C GLU A 68 21.06 -16.12 -2.59
N THR A 69 20.57 -17.26 -2.14
CA THR A 69 21.18 -18.04 -1.06
C THR A 69 22.62 -18.28 -1.47
N GLU A 70 23.59 -17.67 -0.77
CA GLU A 70 25.01 -17.91 -1.02
C GLU A 70 25.24 -19.43 -0.98
N GLU A 71 25.77 -19.97 -2.08
CA GLU A 71 26.15 -21.37 -2.19
C GLU A 71 27.10 -21.72 -1.03
N GLU A 72 26.74 -22.78 -0.32
CA GLU A 72 27.55 -23.39 0.73
C GLU A 72 28.89 -23.79 0.09
N ILE A 73 29.94 -23.00 0.32
CA ILE A 73 31.29 -23.31 -0.15
C ILE A 73 31.76 -24.53 0.65
N ASP A 74 31.68 -25.71 0.05
CA ASP A 74 32.24 -26.95 0.56
C ASP A 74 33.78 -26.86 0.56
N LEU A 75 34.35 -26.64 1.75
CA LEU A 75 35.80 -26.56 1.98
C LEU A 75 36.48 -27.93 2.10
N SER A 76 35.88 -29.02 1.61
CA SER A 76 36.43 -30.38 1.75
C SER A 76 37.44 -30.83 0.67
N ARG A 77 38.20 -29.92 0.06
CA ARG A 77 39.29 -30.27 -0.88
C ARG A 77 40.64 -29.68 -0.50
#